data_AF-A0A9P6LG95-F1
#
_entry.id   AF-A0A9P6LG95-F1
#
_cell.length_a   1.000
_cell.length_b   1.000
_cell.length_c   1.000
_cell.angle_alpha   90.00
_cell.angle_beta   90.00
_cell.angle_gamma   90.00
#
_symmetry.space_group_name_H-M   'P 1'
#
loop_
_entity.id
_entity.type
_entity.pdbx_description
1 polymer ?
#
loop_
_entity_poly.entity_id
_entity_poly.type
_entity_poly.pdbx_seq_one_letter_code
_entity_poly.pdbx_strand_id
1 'polypeptide(L)'
;MARIATFLTAIAALSGAVSAVICTSSETYCGARLLKVDSSNRKAVKAALAVGKQSTDDAHVNQSVFWCVPTGVPAGDAGLLFVTFCGPTNVCQEGGALGGVGDACAPMSGTTALPRFR
;
A
#
# COMPACT_ATOMS: atom_id res chain seq x y z
N MET A 1 -38.78 -42.27 15.03
CA MET A 1 -37.75 -42.23 13.99
C MET A 1 -37.54 -40.79 13.56
N ALA A 2 -36.46 -40.16 14.02
CA ALA A 2 -36.19 -38.74 13.79
C ALA A 2 -35.74 -38.49 12.34
N ARG A 3 -36.44 -37.60 11.63
CA ARG A 3 -36.04 -37.13 10.29
C ARG A 3 -35.14 -35.90 10.49
N ILE A 4 -33.84 -36.11 10.37
CA ILE A 4 -32.83 -35.04 10.49
C ILE A 4 -32.90 -34.21 9.20
N ALA A 5 -33.31 -32.95 9.35
CA ALA A 5 -33.35 -31.97 8.28
C ALA A 5 -31.94 -31.46 7.98
N THR A 6 -31.45 -31.66 6.76
CA THR A 6 -30.15 -31.18 6.30
C THR A 6 -30.28 -29.71 5.88
N PHE A 7 -29.89 -28.78 6.77
CA PHE A 7 -29.72 -27.37 6.41
C PHE A 7 -28.37 -27.19 5.70
N LEU A 8 -28.38 -27.01 4.38
CA LEU A 8 -27.21 -26.56 3.64
C LEU A 8 -27.02 -25.05 3.86
N THR A 9 -26.09 -24.69 4.74
CA THR A 9 -25.59 -23.31 4.87
C THR A 9 -24.62 -23.02 3.73
N ALA A 10 -25.12 -22.40 2.66
CA ALA A 10 -24.28 -21.76 1.65
C ALA A 10 -23.62 -20.53 2.29
N ILE A 11 -22.34 -20.64 2.66
CA ILE A 11 -21.53 -19.50 3.06
C ILE A 11 -21.22 -18.73 1.78
N ALA A 12 -22.04 -17.72 1.49
CA ALA A 12 -21.72 -16.72 0.46
C ALA A 12 -20.46 -15.98 0.93
N ALA A 13 -19.30 -16.35 0.38
CA ALA A 13 -18.12 -15.53 0.47
C ALA A 13 -18.42 -14.23 -0.27
N LEU A 14 -18.60 -13.12 0.46
CA LEU A 14 -18.54 -11.79 -0.10
C LEU A 14 -17.10 -11.55 -0.53
N SER A 15 -16.72 -12.04 -1.70
CA SER A 15 -15.59 -11.50 -2.44
C SER A 15 -16.00 -10.12 -2.90
N GLY A 16 -15.84 -9.14 -2.00
CA GLY A 16 -15.97 -7.73 -2.31
C GLY A 16 -15.18 -7.46 -3.58
N ALA A 17 -15.88 -6.96 -4.60
CA ALA A 17 -15.25 -6.47 -5.81
C ALA A 17 -14.44 -5.23 -5.44
N VAL A 18 -13.22 -5.48 -4.94
CA VAL A 18 -12.23 -4.46 -4.66
C VAL A 18 -11.79 -3.90 -6.01
N SER A 19 -11.82 -2.57 -6.14
CA SER A 19 -11.10 -1.88 -7.20
C SER A 19 -9.63 -2.23 -7.03
N ALA A 20 -9.17 -3.26 -7.76
CA ALA A 20 -7.81 -3.74 -7.67
C ALA A 20 -6.88 -2.56 -7.98
N VAL A 21 -6.13 -2.13 -6.98
CA VAL A 21 -5.06 -1.17 -7.22
C VAL A 21 -4.13 -1.80 -8.24
N ILE A 22 -3.80 -1.03 -9.27
CA ILE A 22 -2.89 -1.48 -10.32
C ILE A 22 -1.47 -1.44 -9.75
N CYS A 23 -1.10 -2.51 -9.05
CA CYS A 23 0.21 -2.70 -8.45
C CYS A 23 0.66 -4.15 -8.59
N THR A 24 1.97 -4.38 -8.71
CA THR A 24 2.55 -5.72 -8.73
C THR A 24 2.49 -6.28 -7.31
N SER A 25 1.95 -7.49 -7.16
CA SER A 25 1.85 -8.15 -5.85
C SER A 25 3.24 -8.32 -5.21
N SER A 26 3.30 -8.14 -3.89
CA SER A 26 4.51 -8.20 -3.07
C SER A 26 5.50 -7.05 -3.26
N GLU A 27 5.19 -6.05 -4.10
CA GLU A 27 6.01 -4.86 -4.31
C GLU A 27 5.54 -3.68 -3.45
N THR A 28 6.46 -2.79 -3.12
CA THR A 28 6.15 -1.53 -2.45
C THR A 28 6.03 -0.38 -3.45
N TYR A 29 5.08 0.51 -3.20
CA TYR A 29 4.77 1.65 -4.04
C TYR A 29 4.60 2.93 -3.21
N CYS A 30 5.17 4.02 -3.68
CA CYS A 30 4.86 5.35 -3.19
C CYS A 30 3.42 5.69 -3.53
N GLY A 31 2.69 6.28 -2.59
CA GLY A 31 1.32 6.71 -2.89
C GLY A 31 1.25 7.74 -4.01
N ALA A 32 2.27 8.60 -4.16
CA ALA A 32 2.40 9.49 -5.33
C ALA A 32 2.49 8.71 -6.65
N ARG A 33 3.21 7.57 -6.68
CA ARG A 33 3.32 6.69 -7.86
C ARG A 33 1.99 6.01 -8.17
N LEU A 34 1.32 5.47 -7.14
CA LEU A 34 0.00 4.86 -7.30
C LEU A 34 -1.02 5.84 -7.88
N LEU A 35 -0.99 7.10 -7.43
CA LEU A 35 -1.84 8.16 -7.96
C LEU A 35 -1.49 8.58 -9.39
N LYS A 36 -0.22 8.50 -9.79
CA LYS A 36 0.21 8.75 -11.18
C LYS A 36 -0.26 7.64 -12.11
N VAL A 37 -0.23 6.38 -11.65
CA VAL A 37 -0.71 5.23 -12.44
C VAL A 37 -2.21 5.36 -12.67
N ASP A 38 -2.97 5.59 -11.60
CA ASP A 38 -4.40 5.83 -11.72
C ASP A 38 -4.92 6.69 -10.55
N SER A 39 -5.62 7.77 -10.88
CA SER A 39 -6.17 8.69 -9.88
C SER A 39 -7.27 8.07 -9.01
N SER A 40 -7.90 6.97 -9.46
CA SER A 40 -8.88 6.20 -8.70
C SER A 40 -8.25 5.43 -7.53
N ASN A 41 -6.94 5.15 -7.59
CA ASN A 41 -6.18 4.53 -6.50
C ASN A 41 -6.18 5.40 -5.23
N ARG A 42 -6.53 6.68 -5.32
CA ARG A 42 -6.63 7.59 -4.16
C ARG A 42 -7.55 7.05 -3.07
N LYS A 43 -8.67 6.43 -3.44
CA LYS A 43 -9.61 5.84 -2.47
C LYS A 43 -8.95 4.68 -1.72
N ALA A 44 -8.25 3.83 -2.44
CA ALA A 44 -7.52 2.69 -1.90
C ALA A 44 -6.37 3.12 -0.98
N VAL A 45 -5.59 4.12 -1.40
CA VAL A 45 -4.49 4.71 -0.61
C VAL A 45 -5.02 5.32 0.69
N LYS A 46 -6.11 6.09 0.63
CA LYS A 46 -6.76 6.66 1.83
C LYS A 46 -7.32 5.58 2.76
N ALA A 47 -7.91 4.52 2.19
CA ALA A 47 -8.37 3.39 2.97
C ALA A 47 -7.20 2.69 3.70
N ALA A 48 -6.08 2.47 3.01
CA ALA A 48 -4.89 1.88 3.61
C ALA A 48 -4.29 2.75 4.73
N LEU A 49 -4.27 4.08 4.55
CA LEU A 49 -3.87 5.02 5.61
C LEU A 49 -4.82 4.98 6.81
N ALA A 50 -6.13 4.95 6.57
CA ALA A 50 -7.14 4.86 7.63
C ALA A 50 -6.99 3.55 8.43
N VAL A 51 -6.71 2.43 7.76
CA VAL A 51 -6.40 1.14 8.42
C VAL A 51 -5.12 1.25 9.24
N GLY A 52 -4.09 1.91 8.71
CA GLY A 52 -2.84 2.22 9.43
C GLY A 52 -2.97 3.30 10.51
N LYS A 53 -4.19 3.82 10.78
CA LYS A 53 -4.48 4.94 11.68
C LYS A 53 -3.61 6.17 11.41
N GLN A 54 -3.25 6.39 10.16
CA GLN A 54 -2.50 7.55 9.70
C GLN A 54 -3.43 8.64 9.19
N SER A 55 -2.91 9.87 9.11
CA SER A 55 -3.66 10.94 8.46
C SER A 55 -3.84 10.67 6.97
N THR A 56 -4.94 11.14 6.40
CA THR A 56 -5.27 10.98 4.97
C THR A 56 -5.01 12.25 4.15
N ASP A 57 -4.20 13.17 4.69
CA ASP A 57 -3.78 14.40 4.02
C ASP A 57 -2.92 14.10 2.78
N ASP A 58 -2.86 15.03 1.83
CA ASP A 58 -2.06 14.87 0.60
C ASP A 58 -0.58 14.59 0.87
N ALA A 59 0.00 15.08 1.97
CA ALA A 59 1.36 14.74 2.36
C ALA A 59 1.50 13.24 2.68
N HIS A 60 0.58 12.69 3.48
CA HIS A 60 0.57 11.26 3.82
C HIS A 60 0.24 10.42 2.60
N VAL A 61 -0.72 10.83 1.78
CA VAL A 61 -1.07 10.14 0.55
C VAL A 61 0.11 10.09 -0.42
N ASN A 62 0.89 11.16 -0.56
CA ASN A 62 1.99 11.20 -1.54
C ASN A 62 3.30 10.60 -1.01
N GLN A 63 3.65 10.85 0.26
CA GLN A 63 4.94 10.48 0.84
C GLN A 63 4.92 9.19 1.68
N SER A 64 3.81 8.45 1.67
CA SER A 64 3.76 7.13 2.30
C SER A 64 4.11 6.02 1.31
N VAL A 65 4.71 4.98 1.86
CA VAL A 65 4.99 3.72 1.18
C VAL A 65 3.85 2.75 1.47
N PHE A 66 3.30 2.17 0.42
CA PHE A 66 2.25 1.17 0.46
C PHE A 66 2.80 -0.14 -0.08
N TRP A 67 2.48 -1.24 0.58
CA TRP A 67 2.81 -2.57 0.09
C TRP A 67 1.59 -3.15 -0.62
N CYS A 68 1.80 -3.58 -1.86
CA CYS A 68 0.77 -4.25 -2.66
C CYS A 68 0.68 -5.70 -2.20
N VAL A 69 -0.42 -6.03 -1.56
CA VAL A 69 -0.56 -7.31 -0.90
C VAL A 69 -1.00 -8.37 -1.90
N PRO A 70 -0.36 -9.55 -1.95
CA PRO A 70 -0.80 -10.64 -2.80
C PRO A 70 -2.21 -11.13 -2.41
N THR A 71 -2.90 -11.75 -3.37
CA THR A 71 -4.21 -12.34 -3.14
C THR A 71 -4.16 -13.39 -2.03
N GLY A 72 -5.12 -13.36 -1.10
CA GLY A 72 -5.19 -14.31 0.01
C GLY A 72 -4.62 -13.82 1.35
N VAL A 73 -4.03 -12.63 1.39
CA VAL A 73 -3.66 -11.97 2.66
C VAL A 73 -4.74 -10.95 3.04
N PRO A 74 -5.13 -10.85 4.31
CA PRO A 74 -6.10 -9.86 4.78
C PRO A 74 -5.49 -8.45 4.80
N ALA A 75 -5.27 -7.88 3.62
CA ALA A 75 -5.27 -6.44 3.44
C ALA A 75 -6.72 -5.97 3.42
N GLY A 76 -7.02 -4.74 3.86
CA GLY A 76 -8.38 -4.19 3.79
C GLY A 76 -8.95 -4.17 2.36
N ASP A 77 -10.10 -3.52 2.17
CA ASP A 77 -10.88 -3.45 0.90
C ASP A 77 -10.13 -2.89 -0.34
N ALA A 78 -8.82 -2.69 -0.27
CA ALA A 78 -7.99 -2.05 -1.28
C ALA A 78 -6.80 -2.90 -1.76
N GLY A 79 -6.49 -4.03 -1.11
CA GLY A 79 -5.28 -4.82 -1.43
C GLY A 79 -3.95 -4.08 -1.17
N LEU A 80 -3.99 -2.94 -0.48
CA LEU A 80 -2.84 -2.15 -0.08
C LEU A 80 -2.70 -2.17 1.43
N LEU A 81 -1.46 -2.29 1.89
CA LEU A 81 -1.11 -2.12 3.30
C LEU A 81 -0.22 -0.89 3.46
N PHE A 82 -0.52 -0.06 4.44
CA PHE A 82 0.38 1.03 4.82
C PHE A 82 1.65 0.44 5.44
N VAL A 83 2.82 0.79 4.91
CA VAL A 83 4.12 0.34 5.44
C VAL A 83 4.69 1.40 6.36
N THR A 84 4.88 2.61 5.84
CA THR A 84 5.50 3.71 6.57
C THR A 84 5.26 5.05 5.88
N PHE A 85 5.36 6.13 6.64
CA PHE A 85 5.34 7.50 6.14
C PHE A 85 6.76 8.07 6.19
N CYS A 86 7.26 8.57 5.07
CA CYS A 86 8.66 9.03 4.98
C CYS A 86 8.90 10.36 5.72
N GLY A 87 7.87 11.20 5.86
CA GLY A 87 7.95 12.43 6.63
C GLY A 87 8.67 13.58 5.92
N PRO A 88 8.99 14.66 6.65
CA PRO A 88 9.58 15.87 6.06
C PRO A 88 11.07 15.73 5.74
N THR A 89 11.77 14.78 6.35
CA THR A 89 13.22 14.57 6.16
C THR A 89 13.53 13.52 5.10
N ASN A 90 12.59 12.63 4.81
CA ASN A 90 12.73 11.59 3.78
C ASN A 90 11.62 11.73 2.74
N VAL A 91 11.97 11.54 1.48
CA VAL A 91 10.98 11.47 0.40
C VAL A 91 10.73 10.00 0.06
N CYS A 92 9.48 9.69 -0.29
CA CYS A 92 9.19 8.40 -0.88
C CYS A 92 9.83 8.37 -2.28
N GLN A 93 10.88 7.57 -2.42
CA GLN A 93 11.67 7.45 -3.62
C GLN A 93 11.24 6.18 -4.35
N GLU A 94 10.95 6.33 -5.64
CA GLU A 94 10.57 5.20 -6.48
C GLU A 94 11.77 4.25 -6.65
N GLY A 95 11.57 2.97 -6.35
CA GLY A 95 12.61 1.94 -6.15
C GLY A 95 13.51 1.67 -7.35
N GLY A 96 13.10 2.13 -8.53
CA GLY A 96 13.91 2.07 -9.75
C GLY A 96 15.23 2.86 -9.68
N ALA A 97 15.40 3.76 -8.73
CA ALA A 97 16.60 4.60 -8.61
C ALA A 97 17.72 4.02 -7.73
N LEU A 98 17.45 3.03 -6.85
CA LEU A 98 18.40 2.48 -5.88
C LEU A 98 18.68 0.98 -6.04
N GLY A 99 18.20 0.35 -7.13
CA GLY A 99 18.43 -1.08 -7.40
C GLY A 99 17.55 -2.04 -6.59
N GLY A 100 16.45 -1.55 -6.01
CA GLY A 100 15.42 -2.35 -5.36
C GLY A 100 14.19 -2.54 -6.26
N VAL A 101 13.43 -3.61 -6.05
CA VAL A 101 12.20 -3.88 -6.81
C VAL A 101 11.04 -2.94 -6.42
N GLY A 102 11.04 -2.42 -5.19
CA GLY A 102 9.96 -1.60 -4.65
C GLY A 102 10.38 -0.23 -4.14
N ASP A 103 9.41 0.68 -4.07
CA ASP A 103 9.57 2.05 -3.59
C ASP A 103 9.84 2.12 -2.07
N ALA A 104 10.67 3.06 -1.63
CA ALA A 104 11.12 3.16 -0.24
C ALA A 104 11.33 4.61 0.20
N CYS A 105 11.38 4.83 1.51
CA CYS A 105 11.77 6.12 2.05
C CYS A 105 13.29 6.31 1.89
N ALA A 106 13.69 7.35 1.17
CA ALA A 106 15.06 7.77 1.05
C ALA A 106 15.21 9.19 1.63
N PRO A 107 16.35 9.55 2.23
CA PRO A 107 16.58 10.92 2.67
C PRO A 107 16.40 11.87 1.49
N MET A 108 15.75 13.01 1.72
CA MET A 108 15.67 14.06 0.70
C MET A 108 17.10 14.44 0.35
N SER A 109 17.55 14.09 -0.86
CA SER A 109 18.89 14.43 -1.34
C SER A 109 19.00 15.93 -1.59
N GLY A 110 19.05 16.69 -0.50
CA GLY A 110 19.77 17.95 -0.41
C GLY A 110 21.09 17.64 0.27
N THR A 111 22.19 17.87 -0.45
CA THR A 111 23.57 17.87 0.04
C THR A 111 24.30 16.51 0.05
N THR A 112 25.08 16.30 -1.03
CA THR A 112 26.48 15.86 -0.99
C THR A 112 26.97 15.32 0.35
N ALA A 113 26.99 14.00 0.51
CA ALA A 113 27.80 13.34 1.53
C ALA A 113 28.43 12.07 0.96
N LEU A 114 29.43 12.25 0.11
CA LEU A 114 30.49 11.28 -0.16
C LEU A 114 31.79 11.87 0.44
N PRO A 115 32.76 11.03 0.83
CA PRO A 115 32.91 10.37 2.12
C PRO A 115 33.98 11.07 2.99
N ARG A 116 33.96 10.90 4.33
CA ARG A 116 35.10 11.34 5.15
C ARG A 116 35.26 10.55 6.45
N PHE A 117 35.98 9.43 6.40
CA PHE A 117 36.74 8.88 7.53
C PHE A 117 37.95 8.16 6.92
N ARG A 118 39.13 8.80 6.87
CA ARG A 118 40.15 9.07 7.91
C ARG A 118 41.13 7.91 8.02
#